data_AF-A0A1I2R6J9-F1
#
_entry.id   AF-A0A1I2R6J9-F1
#
_cell.length_a   1.000
_cell.length_b   1.000
_cell.length_c   1.000
_cell.angle_alpha   90.00
_cell.angle_beta   90.00
_cell.angle_gamma   90.00
#
_symmetry.space_group_name_H-M   'P 1'
#
loop_
_entity.id
_entity.type
_entity.pdbx_description
1 polymer ?
#
loop_
_entity_poly.entity_id
_entity_poly.type
_entity_poly.pdbx_seq_one_letter_code
_entity_poly.pdbx_strand_id
1 'polypeptide(L)'
;MKRILKTFLVAVLTILIVSQSSLEIRATESMSDKVASGSERASQSNVEEEGMTPISGKDVNDGTYDVKVESSSAMFNITKATLNVKEGKMTSVITLSGKGYLKLFMGKGEEAVKKDETAFSKYLEDETGAYTYEIPVESLDKGLQCTGFSKRKEKWYDHEILFRADSLPHGAIKTSASKAHKKLPIEKVKLDDGAYTIKVQLKGGSGRASIDSPAKVTVKDKEATAIIKWSSANYDYMIVNGKKYKTINKKGNSQFEIPIVAFNEEMTVIGDTTAMSKPHEIEYTLKFDLNSAQVVEERSSYTKGLLTIGALCFVAVLVGSVMVIISKMRKKKDE
;
A
#
# COMPACT_ATOMS: atom_id res chain seq x y z
N MET A 1 1.21 76.78 -11.36
CA MET A 1 0.22 75.70 -11.61
C MET A 1 0.82 74.28 -11.65
N LYS A 2 1.89 73.98 -12.40
CA LYS A 2 2.42 72.61 -12.55
C LYS A 2 2.94 71.93 -11.26
N ARG A 3 3.44 72.69 -10.25
CA ARG A 3 3.90 72.12 -8.97
C ARG A 3 2.75 71.73 -8.03
N ILE A 4 1.67 72.51 -8.01
CA ILE A 4 0.49 72.26 -7.17
C ILE A 4 -0.30 71.04 -7.67
N LEU A 5 -0.34 70.83 -8.99
CA LEU A 5 -1.02 69.68 -9.60
C LEU A 5 -0.29 68.35 -9.33
N LYS A 6 1.04 68.36 -9.20
CA LYS A 6 1.83 67.16 -8.89
C LYS A 6 1.70 66.72 -7.42
N THR A 7 1.66 67.66 -6.47
CA THR A 7 1.44 67.32 -5.06
C THR A 7 0.01 66.84 -4.81
N PHE A 8 -0.98 67.37 -5.53
CA PHE A 8 -2.36 66.89 -5.44
C PHE A 8 -2.53 65.47 -6.01
N LEU A 9 -1.86 65.15 -7.12
CA LEU A 9 -1.94 63.82 -7.75
C LEU A 9 -1.29 62.72 -6.89
N VAL A 10 -0.16 63.02 -6.23
CA VAL A 10 0.53 62.07 -5.34
C VAL A 10 -0.29 61.80 -4.07
N ALA A 11 -0.91 62.83 -3.48
CA ALA A 11 -1.76 62.67 -2.30
C ALA A 11 -3.03 61.83 -2.59
N VAL A 12 -3.67 62.04 -3.73
CA VAL A 12 -4.85 61.26 -4.16
C VAL A 12 -4.48 59.80 -4.46
N LEU A 13 -3.31 59.54 -5.06
CA LEU A 13 -2.84 58.19 -5.35
C LEU A 13 -2.48 57.41 -4.06
N THR A 14 -1.87 58.07 -3.07
CA THR A 14 -1.58 57.44 -1.77
C THR A 14 -2.83 57.15 -0.94
N ILE A 15 -3.86 58.01 -1.01
CA ILE A 15 -5.15 57.76 -0.32
C ILE A 15 -5.90 56.59 -0.97
N LEU A 16 -5.81 56.42 -2.29
CA LEU A 16 -6.43 55.31 -3.01
C LEU A 16 -5.79 53.96 -2.65
N ILE A 17 -4.46 53.90 -2.52
CA ILE A 17 -3.71 52.69 -2.16
C ILE A 17 -3.95 52.29 -0.69
N VAL A 18 -4.06 53.26 0.22
CA VAL A 18 -4.40 53.01 1.65
C VAL A 18 -5.85 52.55 1.80
N SER A 19 -6.76 53.03 0.95
CA SER A 19 -8.18 52.61 0.95
C SER A 19 -8.38 51.20 0.38
N GLN A 20 -7.58 50.79 -0.62
CA GLN A 20 -7.63 49.43 -1.16
C GLN A 20 -7.04 48.39 -0.20
N SER A 21 -5.92 48.71 0.46
CA SER A 21 -5.31 47.80 1.46
C SER A 21 -6.16 47.61 2.72
N SER A 22 -6.89 48.64 3.17
CA SER A 22 -7.84 48.52 4.28
C SER A 22 -9.12 47.75 3.93
N LEU A 23 -9.53 47.73 2.65
CA LEU A 23 -10.61 46.87 2.16
C LEU A 23 -10.20 45.39 2.11
N GLU A 24 -8.97 45.09 1.66
CA GLU A 24 -8.43 43.73 1.64
C GLU A 24 -8.27 43.16 3.05
N ILE A 25 -7.76 43.95 4.01
CA ILE A 25 -7.59 43.53 5.42
C ILE A 25 -8.95 43.21 6.07
N ARG A 26 -9.97 44.06 5.88
CA ARG A 26 -11.34 43.79 6.36
C ARG A 26 -11.99 42.58 5.70
N ALA A 27 -11.70 42.33 4.42
CA ALA A 27 -12.19 41.15 3.72
C ALA A 27 -11.53 39.87 4.26
N THR A 28 -10.23 39.88 4.55
CA THR A 28 -9.54 38.75 5.20
C THR A 28 -9.99 38.51 6.64
N GLU A 29 -10.20 39.56 7.46
CA GLU A 29 -10.74 39.41 8.82
C GLU A 29 -12.18 38.85 8.80
N SER A 30 -13.05 39.36 7.92
CA SER A 30 -14.42 38.86 7.76
C SER A 30 -14.48 37.42 7.22
N MET A 31 -13.49 36.98 6.44
CA MET A 31 -13.40 35.61 5.94
C MET A 31 -12.94 34.65 7.03
N SER A 32 -11.98 35.07 7.88
CA SER A 32 -11.52 34.27 9.02
C SER A 32 -12.62 34.05 10.06
N ASP A 33 -13.55 34.99 10.26
CA ASP A 33 -14.66 34.83 11.22
C ASP A 33 -15.69 33.77 10.79
N LYS A 34 -15.78 33.49 9.48
CA LYS A 34 -16.70 32.50 8.91
C LYS A 34 -16.11 31.08 8.87
N VAL A 35 -14.83 30.93 9.22
CA VAL A 35 -14.14 29.64 9.29
C VAL A 35 -13.77 29.37 10.75
N ALA A 36 -14.00 28.16 11.23
CA ALA A 36 -13.69 27.79 12.60
C ALA A 36 -12.17 27.82 12.85
N SER A 37 -11.75 28.56 13.88
CA SER A 37 -10.36 28.63 14.33
C SER A 37 -9.90 27.30 14.96
N GLY A 38 -8.58 27.09 15.09
CA GLY A 38 -8.01 25.87 15.66
C GLY A 38 -8.54 25.52 17.07
N SER A 39 -8.90 26.52 17.88
CA SER A 39 -9.53 26.34 19.20
C SER A 39 -11.01 25.95 19.16
N GLU A 40 -11.69 26.20 18.03
CA GLU A 40 -13.10 25.83 17.82
C GLU A 40 -13.25 24.47 17.12
N ARG A 41 -12.14 23.87 16.65
CA ARG A 41 -12.09 22.55 16.00
C ARG A 41 -11.83 21.46 17.03
N ALA A 42 -12.48 20.32 16.87
CA ALA A 42 -12.13 19.12 17.63
C ALA A 42 -10.73 18.65 17.22
N SER A 43 -10.02 17.98 18.13
CA SER A 43 -8.71 17.38 17.85
C SER A 43 -8.78 16.53 16.58
N GLN A 44 -7.97 16.87 15.58
CA GLN A 44 -7.94 16.17 14.30
C GLN A 44 -6.88 15.07 14.35
N SER A 45 -7.27 13.84 14.03
CA SER A 45 -6.31 12.75 13.78
C SER A 45 -5.84 12.80 12.33
N ASN A 46 -4.56 12.46 12.11
CA ASN A 46 -4.09 12.18 10.76
C ASN A 46 -4.81 10.91 10.27
N VAL A 47 -5.47 11.01 9.12
CA VAL A 47 -6.14 9.87 8.48
C VAL A 47 -5.23 9.17 7.48
N GLU A 48 -4.15 9.79 7.03
CA GLU A 48 -3.20 9.21 6.08
C GLU A 48 -2.20 8.27 6.78
N GLU A 49 -2.03 7.07 6.24
CA GLU A 49 -0.99 6.12 6.66
C GLU A 49 0.27 6.26 5.79
N GLU A 50 1.46 6.30 6.41
CA GLU A 50 2.73 6.39 5.68
C GLU A 50 2.95 5.15 4.79
N GLY A 51 3.12 5.38 3.49
CA GLY A 51 3.44 4.33 2.51
C GLY A 51 2.28 3.88 1.61
N MET A 52 1.07 4.44 1.76
CA MET A 52 -0.02 4.23 0.80
C MET A 52 0.21 5.02 -0.49
N THR A 53 -0.06 4.40 -1.64
CA THR A 53 -0.06 5.11 -2.93
C THR A 53 -1.49 5.46 -3.33
N PRO A 54 -1.79 6.73 -3.67
CA PRO A 54 -3.14 7.13 -4.07
C PRO A 54 -3.64 6.32 -5.26
N ILE A 55 -4.86 5.78 -5.16
CA ILE A 55 -5.52 5.06 -6.25
C ILE A 55 -6.47 6.01 -6.98
N SER A 56 -6.24 6.19 -8.28
CA SER A 56 -7.09 7.06 -9.11
C SER A 56 -8.32 6.31 -9.62
N GLY A 57 -9.36 7.02 -10.05
CA GLY A 57 -10.55 6.39 -10.64
C GLY A 57 -10.25 5.55 -11.89
N LYS A 58 -9.18 5.85 -12.62
CA LYS A 58 -8.73 5.05 -13.78
C LYS A 58 -8.27 3.66 -13.39
N ASP A 59 -7.88 3.49 -12.14
CA ASP A 59 -7.38 2.27 -11.55
C ASP A 59 -8.46 1.45 -10.84
N VAL A 60 -9.69 1.95 -10.82
CA VAL A 60 -10.86 1.24 -10.33
C VAL A 60 -11.71 0.83 -11.53
N ASN A 61 -12.32 -0.35 -11.47
CA ASN A 61 -13.28 -0.81 -12.46
C ASN A 61 -14.58 -0.03 -12.29
N ASP A 62 -15.29 0.18 -13.40
CA ASP A 62 -16.57 0.87 -13.38
C ASP A 62 -17.60 0.03 -12.60
N GLY A 63 -18.34 0.67 -11.71
CA GLY A 63 -19.26 0.00 -10.80
C GLY A 63 -19.68 0.85 -9.61
N THR A 64 -20.53 0.26 -8.77
CA THR A 64 -20.98 0.83 -7.49
C THR A 64 -20.50 -0.07 -6.37
N TYR A 65 -19.81 0.51 -5.39
CA TYR A 65 -19.16 -0.21 -4.29
C TYR A 65 -19.45 0.45 -2.96
N ASP A 66 -19.63 -0.36 -1.92
CA ASP A 66 -19.57 0.15 -0.55
C ASP A 66 -18.12 0.38 -0.16
N VAL A 67 -17.83 1.53 0.45
CA VAL A 67 -16.47 1.96 0.81
C VAL A 67 -16.47 2.47 2.25
N LYS A 68 -15.41 2.17 3.00
CA LYS A 68 -15.16 2.72 4.32
C LYS A 68 -14.48 4.08 4.19
N VAL A 69 -15.01 5.07 4.90
CA VAL A 69 -14.44 6.42 4.95
C VAL A 69 -14.02 6.72 6.38
N GLU A 70 -12.77 7.12 6.55
CA GLU A 70 -12.24 7.57 7.83
C GLU A 70 -12.26 9.09 7.87
N SER A 71 -12.56 9.66 9.04
CA SER A 71 -12.57 11.11 9.24
C SER A 71 -11.58 11.48 10.33
N SER A 72 -10.91 12.60 10.12
CA SER A 72 -10.04 13.25 11.10
C SER A 72 -10.78 13.68 12.37
N SER A 73 -12.11 13.75 12.37
CA SER A 73 -12.89 14.21 13.52
C SER A 73 -14.02 13.24 13.87
N ALA A 74 -14.11 12.85 15.15
CA ALA A 74 -15.22 12.05 15.66
C ALA A 74 -16.60 12.73 15.49
N MET A 75 -16.63 14.08 15.41
CA MET A 75 -17.85 14.84 15.16
C MET A 75 -18.27 14.86 13.68
N PHE A 76 -17.38 14.48 12.77
CA PHE A 76 -17.62 14.39 11.33
C PHE A 76 -17.54 12.93 10.87
N ASN A 77 -18.25 12.04 11.57
CA ASN A 77 -18.19 10.62 11.25
C ASN A 77 -19.15 10.23 10.12
N ILE A 78 -18.63 9.53 9.12
CA ILE A 78 -19.37 8.98 7.98
C ILE A 78 -19.81 7.56 8.36
N THR A 79 -21.12 7.31 8.40
CA THR A 79 -21.67 5.99 8.78
C THR A 79 -21.80 5.04 7.61
N LYS A 80 -22.03 5.58 6.41
CA LYS A 80 -22.17 4.82 5.17
C LYS A 80 -21.62 5.64 4.02
N ALA A 81 -20.88 5.00 3.14
CA ALA A 81 -20.43 5.61 1.89
C ALA A 81 -20.54 4.62 0.75
N THR A 82 -21.10 5.07 -0.36
CA THR A 82 -21.23 4.30 -1.59
C THR A 82 -20.46 5.03 -2.69
N LEU A 83 -19.44 4.39 -3.24
CA LEU A 83 -18.59 4.89 -4.31
C LEU A 83 -19.15 4.46 -5.67
N ASN A 84 -19.31 5.40 -6.58
CA ASN A 84 -19.70 5.19 -7.97
C ASN A 84 -18.52 5.53 -8.88
N VAL A 85 -18.10 4.57 -9.69
CA VAL A 85 -17.02 4.73 -10.66
C VAL A 85 -17.57 4.57 -12.07
N LYS A 86 -17.37 5.59 -12.91
CA LYS A 86 -17.78 5.57 -14.32
C LYS A 86 -16.74 6.29 -15.16
N GLU A 87 -16.21 5.61 -16.18
CA GLU A 87 -15.21 6.15 -17.10
C GLU A 87 -13.98 6.77 -16.38
N GLY A 88 -13.58 6.16 -15.27
CA GLY A 88 -12.46 6.62 -14.44
C GLY A 88 -12.72 7.89 -13.61
N LYS A 89 -13.97 8.37 -13.54
CA LYS A 89 -14.41 9.39 -12.58
C LYS A 89 -15.08 8.72 -11.39
N MET A 90 -14.77 9.20 -10.20
CA MET A 90 -15.34 8.69 -8.95
C MET A 90 -16.21 9.75 -8.29
N THR A 91 -17.43 9.37 -7.94
CA THR A 91 -18.31 10.13 -7.05
C THR A 91 -18.71 9.24 -5.89
N SER A 92 -18.93 9.81 -4.71
CA SER A 92 -19.40 9.04 -3.56
C SER A 92 -20.60 9.71 -2.93
N VAL A 93 -21.61 8.90 -2.61
CA VAL A 93 -22.72 9.28 -1.76
C VAL A 93 -22.36 8.90 -0.33
N ILE A 94 -22.08 9.90 0.50
CA ILE A 94 -21.72 9.72 1.91
C ILE A 94 -22.90 10.07 2.81
N THR A 95 -23.08 9.32 3.88
CA THR A 95 -24.08 9.54 4.93
C THR A 95 -23.37 9.96 6.21
N LEU A 96 -23.74 11.12 6.75
CA LEU A 96 -23.18 11.60 8.01
C LEU A 96 -23.97 11.06 9.20
N SER A 97 -23.27 10.77 10.30
CA SER A 97 -23.86 10.37 11.58
C SER A 97 -24.75 11.46 12.22
N GLY A 98 -24.54 12.73 11.86
CA GLY A 98 -25.26 13.88 12.42
C GLY A 98 -25.89 14.77 11.36
N LYS A 99 -26.96 15.48 11.76
CA LYS A 99 -27.72 16.42 10.91
C LYS A 99 -27.25 17.88 11.06
N GLY A 100 -26.03 18.07 11.54
CA GLY A 100 -25.50 19.38 11.94
C GLY A 100 -24.98 20.24 10.79
N TYR A 101 -24.72 19.62 9.64
CA TYR A 101 -24.13 20.28 8.47
C TYR A 101 -25.16 20.41 7.36
N LEU A 102 -25.23 21.58 6.72
CA LEU A 102 -26.18 21.81 5.62
C LEU A 102 -25.55 21.58 4.25
N LYS A 103 -24.26 21.89 4.13
CA LYS A 103 -23.54 21.90 2.87
C LYS A 103 -22.12 21.42 3.10
N LEU A 104 -21.58 20.66 2.16
CA LEU A 104 -20.18 20.25 2.13
C LEU A 104 -19.47 20.89 0.95
N PHE A 105 -18.22 21.28 1.17
CA PHE A 105 -17.31 21.78 0.15
C PHE A 105 -16.04 20.92 0.12
N MET A 106 -15.64 20.44 -1.06
CA MET A 106 -14.43 19.65 -1.23
C MET A 106 -13.23 20.60 -1.37
N GLY A 107 -12.69 21.01 -0.25
CA GLY A 107 -11.60 21.99 -0.12
C GLY A 107 -11.63 22.65 1.26
N LYS A 108 -10.86 23.72 1.44
CA LYS A 108 -10.82 24.48 2.72
C LYS A 108 -11.99 25.44 2.86
N GLY A 109 -12.38 25.74 4.09
CA GLY A 109 -13.40 26.74 4.40
C GLY A 109 -13.08 28.13 3.85
N GLU A 110 -11.81 28.52 3.82
CA GLU A 110 -11.38 29.81 3.23
C GLU A 110 -11.73 29.94 1.74
N GLU A 111 -11.66 28.82 1.01
CA GLU A 111 -12.04 28.75 -0.39
C GLU A 111 -13.57 28.68 -0.53
N ALA A 112 -14.23 27.94 0.37
CA ALA A 112 -15.69 27.83 0.38
C ALA A 112 -16.38 29.20 0.49
N VAL A 113 -15.84 30.13 1.29
CA VAL A 113 -16.39 31.49 1.44
C VAL A 113 -16.34 32.30 0.14
N LYS A 114 -15.44 31.96 -0.80
CA LYS A 114 -15.25 32.65 -2.09
C LYS A 114 -15.99 31.99 -3.25
N LYS A 115 -16.59 30.83 -3.04
CA LYS A 115 -17.26 30.04 -4.08
C LYS A 115 -18.78 30.20 -4.02
N ASP A 116 -19.40 30.00 -5.18
CA ASP A 116 -20.85 30.06 -5.33
C ASP A 116 -21.54 28.77 -4.87
N GLU A 117 -22.85 28.85 -4.63
CA GLU A 117 -23.64 27.73 -4.10
C GLU A 117 -23.62 26.46 -4.96
N THR A 118 -23.30 26.57 -6.24
CA THR A 118 -23.20 25.45 -7.19
C THR A 118 -21.97 24.58 -6.95
N ALA A 119 -20.98 25.08 -6.22
CA ALA A 119 -19.77 24.33 -5.84
C ALA A 119 -19.97 23.50 -4.57
N PHE A 120 -21.13 23.60 -3.91
CA PHE A 120 -21.41 22.90 -2.66
C PHE A 120 -22.32 21.69 -2.87
N SER A 121 -21.97 20.58 -2.22
CA SER A 121 -22.86 19.44 -2.10
C SER A 121 -23.89 19.72 -1.01
N LYS A 122 -25.16 19.84 -1.40
CA LYS A 122 -26.28 20.04 -0.48
C LYS A 122 -26.71 18.70 0.11
N TYR A 123 -27.22 18.73 1.34
CA TYR A 123 -27.75 17.52 1.97
C TYR A 123 -29.02 17.03 1.25
N LEU A 124 -29.18 15.72 1.18
CA LEU A 124 -30.40 15.01 0.82
C LEU A 124 -30.78 14.09 1.98
N GLU A 125 -32.08 14.01 2.27
CA GLU A 125 -32.57 13.07 3.30
C GLU A 125 -32.82 11.71 2.66
N ASP A 126 -32.24 10.66 3.24
CA ASP A 126 -32.54 9.29 2.84
C ASP A 126 -33.86 8.78 3.46
N GLU A 127 -34.23 7.53 3.15
CA GLU A 127 -35.45 6.90 3.66
C GLU A 127 -35.49 6.79 5.20
N THR A 128 -34.35 6.89 5.86
CA THR A 128 -34.21 6.88 7.33
C THR A 128 -34.15 8.28 7.92
N GLY A 129 -34.21 9.32 7.07
CA GLY A 129 -34.07 10.72 7.41
C GLY A 129 -32.63 11.13 7.74
N ALA A 130 -31.62 10.31 7.43
CA ALA A 130 -30.21 10.66 7.60
C ALA A 130 -29.73 11.60 6.48
N TYR A 131 -28.72 12.42 6.77
CA TYR A 131 -28.22 13.41 5.82
C TYR A 131 -27.14 12.79 4.93
N THR A 132 -27.43 12.77 3.63
CA THR A 132 -26.58 12.22 2.58
C THR A 132 -26.07 13.33 1.66
N TYR A 133 -24.87 13.15 1.11
CA TYR A 133 -24.22 14.12 0.25
C TYR A 133 -23.53 13.39 -0.88
N GLU A 134 -23.72 13.87 -2.11
CA GLU A 134 -22.95 13.41 -3.26
C GLU A 134 -21.71 14.29 -3.42
N ILE A 135 -20.52 13.69 -3.34
CA ILE A 135 -19.24 14.38 -3.41
C ILE A 135 -18.33 13.75 -4.47
N PRO A 136 -17.55 14.54 -5.22
CA PRO A 136 -16.52 14.01 -6.11
C PRO A 136 -15.35 13.45 -5.29
N VAL A 137 -14.76 12.34 -5.75
CA VAL A 137 -13.59 11.71 -5.12
C VAL A 137 -12.41 11.79 -6.09
N GLU A 138 -11.33 12.45 -5.67
CA GLU A 138 -10.13 12.60 -6.50
C GLU A 138 -9.35 11.28 -6.60
N SER A 139 -9.07 10.68 -5.45
CA SER A 139 -8.35 9.41 -5.31
C SER A 139 -8.73 8.73 -4.00
N LEU A 140 -8.60 7.41 -3.97
CA LEU A 140 -8.64 6.62 -2.74
C LEU A 140 -7.24 6.64 -2.08
N ASP A 141 -7.20 6.40 -0.77
CA ASP A 141 -5.98 6.37 0.07
C ASP A 141 -5.12 7.64 0.02
N LYS A 142 -5.78 8.77 -0.23
CA LYS A 142 -5.23 10.12 -0.07
C LYS A 142 -6.23 10.97 0.71
N GLY A 143 -5.73 11.75 1.67
CA GLY A 143 -6.55 12.68 2.45
C GLY A 143 -7.26 13.66 1.52
N LEU A 144 -8.58 13.71 1.65
CA LEU A 144 -9.43 14.65 0.94
C LEU A 144 -9.94 15.68 1.93
N GLN A 145 -9.68 16.96 1.62
CA GLN A 145 -10.21 18.06 2.42
C GLN A 145 -11.71 18.22 2.15
N CYS A 146 -12.49 18.16 3.22
CA CYS A 146 -13.94 18.24 3.21
C CYS A 146 -14.38 19.19 4.31
N THR A 147 -14.90 20.35 3.92
CA THR A 147 -15.35 21.37 4.86
C THR A 147 -16.88 21.36 4.95
N GLY A 148 -17.41 21.24 6.17
CA GLY A 148 -18.84 21.27 6.45
C GLY A 148 -19.30 22.62 6.96
N PHE A 149 -20.40 23.15 6.41
CA PHE A 149 -21.06 24.36 6.92
C PHE A 149 -22.05 24.01 8.05
N SER A 150 -21.76 24.47 9.27
CA SER A 150 -22.57 24.17 10.45
C SER A 150 -23.84 25.02 10.50
N LYS A 151 -25.01 24.39 10.62
CA LYS A 151 -26.29 25.11 10.83
C LYS A 151 -26.31 25.93 12.12
N ARG A 152 -25.73 25.39 13.20
CA ARG A 152 -25.83 25.97 14.54
C ARG A 152 -24.90 27.16 14.74
N LYS A 153 -23.71 27.08 14.17
CA LYS A 153 -22.65 28.09 14.34
C LYS A 153 -22.50 29.00 13.13
N GLU A 154 -23.13 28.66 12.01
CA GLU A 154 -23.04 29.38 10.73
C GLU A 154 -21.59 29.61 10.27
N LYS A 155 -20.71 28.68 10.64
CA LYS A 155 -19.29 28.66 10.30
C LYS A 155 -18.93 27.39 9.54
N TRP A 156 -17.88 27.50 8.73
CA TRP A 156 -17.22 26.41 8.03
C TRP A 156 -16.24 25.70 8.96
N TYR A 157 -16.31 24.37 9.01
CA TYR A 157 -15.40 23.52 9.76
C TYR A 157 -14.67 22.62 8.79
N ASP A 158 -13.36 22.83 8.64
CA ASP A 158 -12.58 21.94 7.76
C ASP A 158 -12.34 20.62 8.45
N HIS A 159 -12.60 19.56 7.71
CA HIS A 159 -12.25 18.20 8.07
C HIS A 159 -11.41 17.60 6.95
N GLU A 160 -10.69 16.55 7.30
CA GLU A 160 -10.06 15.67 6.34
C GLU A 160 -10.73 14.31 6.41
N ILE A 161 -11.02 13.73 5.26
CA ILE A 161 -11.62 12.41 5.10
C ILE A 161 -10.77 11.55 4.17
N LEU A 162 -10.68 10.26 4.44
CA LEU A 162 -9.93 9.30 3.66
C LEU A 162 -10.86 8.18 3.19
N PHE A 163 -10.95 7.99 1.88
CA PHE A 163 -11.60 6.82 1.30
C PHE A 163 -10.62 5.66 1.26
N ARG A 164 -10.91 4.58 1.98
CA ARG A 164 -10.01 3.43 2.08
C ARG A 164 -10.23 2.48 0.93
N ALA A 165 -9.26 2.29 0.04
CA ALA A 165 -9.43 1.33 -1.04
C ALA A 165 -9.37 -0.13 -0.55
N ASP A 166 -8.79 -0.38 0.63
CA ASP A 166 -8.78 -1.71 1.28
C ASP A 166 -10.19 -2.25 1.59
N SER A 167 -11.18 -1.36 1.67
CA SER A 167 -12.56 -1.68 1.99
C SER A 167 -13.40 -2.07 0.75
N LEU A 168 -12.88 -1.82 -0.45
CA LEU A 168 -13.57 -2.17 -1.69
C LEU A 168 -13.63 -3.69 -1.88
N PRO A 169 -14.67 -4.21 -2.54
CA PRO A 169 -14.78 -5.64 -2.81
C PRO A 169 -13.68 -6.10 -3.78
N HIS A 170 -13.35 -7.39 -3.67
CA HIS A 170 -12.36 -8.04 -4.51
C HIS A 170 -12.66 -7.83 -6.01
N GLY A 171 -11.64 -7.43 -6.77
CA GLY A 171 -11.77 -7.15 -8.21
C GLY A 171 -12.31 -5.76 -8.56
N ALA A 172 -12.65 -4.91 -7.59
CA ALA A 172 -13.00 -3.51 -7.84
C ALA A 172 -11.78 -2.70 -8.31
N ILE A 173 -10.59 -2.95 -7.75
CA ILE A 173 -9.36 -2.27 -8.14
C ILE A 173 -8.67 -3.06 -9.25
N LYS A 174 -8.27 -2.37 -10.31
CA LYS A 174 -7.50 -2.96 -11.41
C LYS A 174 -6.17 -3.48 -10.87
N THR A 175 -5.75 -4.62 -11.40
CA THR A 175 -4.53 -5.31 -10.95
C THR A 175 -3.26 -4.47 -11.06
N SER A 176 -3.20 -3.45 -11.91
CA SER A 176 -2.09 -2.49 -11.98
C SER A 176 -1.95 -1.60 -10.74
N ALA A 177 -3.05 -1.35 -10.02
CA ALA A 177 -3.08 -0.50 -8.84
C ALA A 177 -3.24 -1.26 -7.52
N SER A 178 -3.88 -2.45 -7.52
CA SER A 178 -3.77 -3.41 -6.39
C SER A 178 -2.29 -3.77 -6.15
N LYS A 179 -1.48 -3.77 -7.22
CA LYS A 179 -0.01 -3.81 -7.23
C LYS A 179 0.70 -2.73 -6.41
N ALA A 180 0.13 -1.53 -6.32
CA ALA A 180 0.76 -0.37 -5.69
C ALA A 180 0.21 -0.08 -4.29
N HIS A 181 -1.06 -0.43 -4.06
CA HIS A 181 -1.83 -0.10 -2.86
C HIS A 181 -1.17 -0.54 -1.54
N LYS A 182 -0.56 -1.72 -1.52
CA LYS A 182 0.09 -2.27 -0.31
C LYS A 182 1.52 -2.68 -0.60
N LYS A 183 2.39 -1.71 -0.94
CA LYS A 183 3.84 -1.97 -0.99
C LYS A 183 4.37 -2.08 0.45
N LEU A 184 4.14 -3.23 1.08
CA LEU A 184 4.72 -3.52 2.38
C LEU A 184 6.25 -3.45 2.24
N PRO A 185 6.97 -2.70 3.11
CA PRO A 185 8.42 -2.78 3.13
C PRO A 185 8.81 -4.25 3.37
N ILE A 186 9.81 -4.74 2.65
CA ILE A 186 10.32 -6.10 2.91
C ILE A 186 10.87 -6.10 4.34
N GLU A 187 10.19 -6.80 5.24
CA GLU A 187 10.62 -6.88 6.63
C GLU A 187 11.98 -7.59 6.73
N LYS A 188 12.91 -6.94 7.42
CA LYS A 188 14.19 -7.58 7.77
C LYS A 188 13.93 -8.70 8.75
N VAL A 189 14.19 -9.93 8.34
CA VAL A 189 13.98 -11.11 9.18
C VAL A 189 15.10 -11.22 10.23
N LYS A 190 14.75 -11.69 11.43
CA LYS A 190 15.70 -12.00 12.51
C LYS A 190 16.22 -13.45 12.43
N LEU A 191 16.27 -14.00 11.23
CA LEU A 191 16.89 -15.30 10.96
C LEU A 191 18.26 -15.06 10.33
N ASP A 192 19.19 -15.97 10.63
CA ASP A 192 20.48 -15.98 9.94
C ASP A 192 20.29 -16.43 8.49
N ASP A 193 21.22 -16.02 7.62
CA ASP A 193 21.23 -16.41 6.22
C ASP A 193 21.28 -17.95 6.09
N GLY A 194 20.39 -18.51 5.28
CA GLY A 194 20.23 -19.96 5.18
C GLY A 194 18.92 -20.41 4.53
N ALA A 195 18.75 -21.73 4.44
CA ALA A 195 17.54 -22.35 3.91
C ALA A 195 16.67 -22.89 5.06
N TYR A 196 15.36 -22.66 4.96
CA TYR A 196 14.36 -22.98 5.97
C TYR A 196 13.14 -23.62 5.33
N THR A 197 12.35 -24.35 6.12
CA THR A 197 10.93 -24.57 5.83
C THR A 197 10.08 -23.78 6.83
N ILE A 198 9.05 -23.10 6.33
CA ILE A 198 8.17 -22.25 7.13
C ILE A 198 6.72 -22.55 6.74
N LYS A 199 5.84 -22.76 7.72
CA LYS A 199 4.40 -22.93 7.46
C LYS A 199 3.85 -21.65 6.83
N VAL A 200 3.15 -21.84 5.71
CA VAL A 200 2.42 -20.78 5.01
C VAL A 200 0.94 -21.15 4.97
N GLN A 201 0.10 -20.13 5.13
CA GLN A 201 -1.35 -20.24 4.96
C GLN A 201 -1.78 -19.37 3.78
N LEU A 202 -2.73 -19.88 2.98
CA LEU A 202 -3.36 -19.14 1.89
C LEU A 202 -4.83 -18.90 2.25
N LYS A 203 -5.31 -17.66 2.06
CA LYS A 203 -6.73 -17.32 2.08
C LYS A 203 -7.10 -16.53 0.83
N GLY A 204 -8.41 -16.43 0.55
CA GLY A 204 -8.94 -15.68 -0.59
C GLY A 204 -9.29 -16.54 -1.81
N GLY A 205 -9.66 -15.87 -2.90
CA GLY A 205 -10.21 -16.50 -4.11
C GLY A 205 -11.54 -17.23 -3.86
N SER A 206 -11.77 -18.34 -4.58
CA SER A 206 -12.99 -19.15 -4.48
C SER A 206 -12.94 -20.25 -3.40
N GLY A 207 -11.87 -20.30 -2.59
CA GLY A 207 -11.63 -21.38 -1.61
C GLY A 207 -11.19 -22.72 -2.22
N ARG A 208 -11.10 -22.82 -3.55
CA ARG A 208 -10.69 -24.06 -4.26
C ARG A 208 -9.19 -24.18 -4.44
N ALA A 209 -8.47 -23.07 -4.39
CA ALA A 209 -7.03 -23.04 -4.58
C ALA A 209 -6.30 -23.29 -3.27
N SER A 210 -5.15 -23.95 -3.36
CA SER A 210 -4.28 -24.23 -2.22
C SER A 210 -2.82 -24.20 -2.64
N ILE A 211 -1.93 -24.08 -1.66
CA ILE A 211 -0.48 -24.12 -1.82
C ILE A 211 0.11 -25.19 -0.90
N ASP A 212 1.27 -25.73 -1.28
CA ASP A 212 2.02 -26.63 -0.43
C ASP A 212 2.52 -25.88 0.82
N SER A 213 2.40 -26.52 1.99
CA SER A 213 2.85 -26.00 3.28
C SER A 213 3.43 -27.15 4.11
N PRO A 214 4.63 -26.99 4.71
CA PRO A 214 5.44 -25.76 4.75
C PRO A 214 6.13 -25.42 3.42
N ALA A 215 6.37 -24.13 3.18
CA ALA A 215 7.09 -23.62 2.02
C ALA A 215 8.60 -23.58 2.28
N LYS A 216 9.40 -23.74 1.22
CA LYS A 216 10.86 -23.53 1.29
C LYS A 216 11.15 -22.03 1.28
N VAL A 217 11.97 -21.58 2.21
CA VAL A 217 12.36 -20.18 2.40
C VAL A 217 13.87 -20.05 2.39
N THR A 218 14.40 -19.08 1.66
CA THR A 218 15.81 -18.72 1.66
C THR A 218 15.97 -17.35 2.26
N VAL A 219 16.83 -17.21 3.27
CA VAL A 219 17.21 -15.94 3.87
C VAL A 219 18.60 -15.56 3.38
N LYS A 220 18.75 -14.34 2.86
CA LYS A 220 20.03 -13.76 2.44
C LYS A 220 20.02 -12.27 2.72
N ASP A 221 21.09 -11.74 3.31
CA ASP A 221 21.22 -10.33 3.65
C ASP A 221 20.03 -9.81 4.50
N LYS A 222 19.46 -10.69 5.34
CA LYS A 222 18.22 -10.47 6.14
C LYS A 222 16.94 -10.25 5.33
N GLU A 223 16.94 -10.53 4.03
CA GLU A 223 15.75 -10.60 3.19
C GLU A 223 15.36 -12.06 2.94
N ALA A 224 14.06 -12.36 2.90
CA ALA A 224 13.56 -13.71 2.73
C ALA A 224 12.80 -13.88 1.40
N THR A 225 13.09 -14.96 0.67
CA THR A 225 12.31 -15.41 -0.49
C THR A 225 11.69 -16.77 -0.22
N ALA A 226 10.49 -17.02 -0.73
CA ALA A 226 9.76 -18.28 -0.58
C ALA A 226 9.47 -18.92 -1.94
N ILE A 227 9.57 -20.24 -2.01
CA ILE A 227 9.05 -21.04 -3.13
C ILE A 227 7.60 -21.42 -2.82
N ILE A 228 6.67 -20.84 -3.56
CA ILE A 228 5.24 -21.13 -3.47
C ILE A 228 4.85 -22.09 -4.58
N LYS A 229 4.39 -23.29 -4.19
CA LYS A 229 3.87 -24.31 -5.10
C LYS A 229 2.36 -24.40 -4.98
N TRP A 230 1.66 -24.13 -6.07
CA TRP A 230 0.20 -24.21 -6.14
C TRP A 230 -0.28 -25.66 -6.29
N SER A 231 -1.56 -25.90 -6.01
CA SER A 231 -2.22 -27.18 -6.28
C SER A 231 -2.59 -27.40 -7.75
N SER A 232 -2.36 -26.40 -8.62
CA SER A 232 -2.64 -26.44 -10.06
C SER A 232 -1.44 -26.00 -10.90
N ALA A 233 -1.35 -26.49 -12.13
CA ALA A 233 -0.39 -26.06 -13.14
C ALA A 233 -0.86 -24.82 -13.93
N ASN A 234 -2.10 -24.38 -13.74
CA ASN A 234 -2.74 -23.32 -14.53
C ASN A 234 -2.58 -21.94 -13.88
N TYR A 235 -1.39 -21.64 -13.38
CA TYR A 235 -0.99 -20.31 -12.93
C TYR A 235 0.23 -19.85 -13.72
N ASP A 236 0.14 -18.68 -14.35
CA ASP A 236 1.16 -18.19 -15.29
C ASP A 236 2.17 -17.26 -14.60
N TYR A 237 1.68 -16.36 -13.74
CA TYR A 237 2.51 -15.46 -12.95
C TYR A 237 1.84 -15.11 -11.62
N MET A 238 2.68 -14.77 -10.65
CA MET A 238 2.28 -14.11 -9.41
C MET A 238 2.69 -12.65 -9.43
N ILE A 239 2.01 -11.84 -8.64
CA ILE A 239 2.38 -10.46 -8.39
C ILE A 239 2.47 -10.23 -6.89
N VAL A 240 3.59 -9.64 -6.47
CA VAL A 240 3.86 -9.25 -5.08
C VAL A 240 4.45 -7.85 -5.11
N ASN A 241 3.90 -6.91 -4.32
CA ASN A 241 4.35 -5.51 -4.25
C ASN A 241 4.58 -4.86 -5.63
N GLY A 242 3.67 -5.06 -6.58
CA GLY A 242 3.81 -4.43 -7.90
C GLY A 242 4.60 -5.23 -8.93
N LYS A 243 5.43 -6.18 -8.49
CA LYS A 243 6.38 -6.88 -9.35
C LYS A 243 5.81 -8.23 -9.78
N LYS A 244 5.94 -8.54 -11.08
CA LYS A 244 5.56 -9.83 -11.67
C LYS A 244 6.65 -10.88 -11.47
N TYR A 245 6.25 -12.07 -11.05
CA TYR A 245 7.08 -13.26 -10.84
C TYR A 245 6.53 -14.39 -11.71
N LYS A 246 7.36 -14.91 -12.62
CA LYS A 246 6.97 -16.02 -13.51
C LYS A 246 7.24 -17.37 -12.84
N THR A 247 6.66 -18.41 -13.40
CA THR A 247 6.93 -19.78 -12.95
C THR A 247 8.42 -20.13 -13.05
N ILE A 248 8.93 -20.84 -12.05
CA ILE A 248 10.32 -21.32 -12.01
C ILE A 248 10.46 -22.76 -12.51
N ASN A 249 9.36 -23.50 -12.63
CA ASN A 249 9.31 -24.89 -13.09
C ASN A 249 8.67 -25.02 -14.48
N LYS A 250 9.07 -26.06 -15.22
CA LYS A 250 8.53 -26.38 -16.56
C LYS A 250 7.51 -27.53 -16.58
N LYS A 251 7.40 -28.29 -15.49
CA LYS A 251 6.53 -29.47 -15.37
C LYS A 251 5.89 -29.53 -13.98
N GLY A 252 4.70 -30.11 -13.91
CA GLY A 252 3.92 -30.21 -12.67
C GLY A 252 3.19 -28.91 -12.33
N ASN A 253 2.69 -28.81 -11.10
CA ASN A 253 1.98 -27.63 -10.64
C ASN A 253 2.86 -26.39 -10.61
N SER A 254 2.28 -25.21 -10.80
CA SER A 254 3.00 -23.94 -10.89
C SER A 254 3.74 -23.62 -9.61
N GLN A 255 5.02 -23.25 -9.75
CA GLN A 255 5.89 -22.83 -8.66
C GLN A 255 6.44 -21.45 -8.93
N PHE A 256 6.49 -20.61 -7.90
CA PHE A 256 6.97 -19.23 -7.98
C PHE A 256 7.96 -18.98 -6.85
N GLU A 257 9.02 -18.23 -7.15
CA GLU A 257 9.89 -17.66 -6.12
C GLU A 257 9.49 -16.20 -5.90
N ILE A 258 9.02 -15.88 -4.70
CA ILE A 258 8.51 -14.54 -4.34
C ILE A 258 9.20 -14.04 -3.06
N PRO A 259 9.36 -12.71 -2.87
CA PRO A 259 9.82 -12.17 -1.60
C PRO A 259 8.73 -12.34 -0.53
N ILE A 260 9.15 -12.61 0.70
CA ILE A 260 8.30 -12.50 1.89
C ILE A 260 8.37 -11.05 2.34
N VAL A 261 7.23 -10.35 2.32
CA VAL A 261 7.20 -8.93 2.68
C VAL A 261 6.91 -8.71 4.17
N ALA A 262 6.27 -9.67 4.84
CA ALA A 262 6.00 -9.63 6.27
C ALA A 262 5.90 -11.04 6.86
N PHE A 263 6.31 -11.20 8.11
CA PHE A 263 6.14 -12.43 8.88
C PHE A 263 5.04 -12.29 9.94
N ASN A 264 4.31 -13.35 10.22
CA ASN A 264 3.20 -13.40 11.17
C ASN A 264 2.02 -12.46 10.86
N GLU A 265 2.08 -11.75 9.74
CA GLU A 265 1.05 -10.86 9.20
C GLU A 265 0.57 -11.34 7.83
N GLU A 266 -0.61 -10.85 7.42
CA GLU A 266 -1.16 -11.19 6.10
C GLU A 266 -0.58 -10.26 5.02
N MET A 267 0.10 -10.87 4.05
CA MET A 267 0.57 -10.19 2.83
C MET A 267 -0.30 -10.52 1.64
N THR A 268 -0.65 -9.50 0.86
CA THR A 268 -1.47 -9.64 -0.35
C THR A 268 -0.61 -10.09 -1.53
N VAL A 269 -1.12 -11.05 -2.31
CA VAL A 269 -0.53 -11.51 -3.56
C VAL A 269 -1.60 -11.71 -4.62
N ILE A 270 -1.24 -11.62 -5.90
CA ILE A 270 -2.17 -11.85 -7.00
C ILE A 270 -1.65 -13.00 -7.85
N GLY A 271 -2.47 -14.01 -8.10
CA GLY A 271 -2.17 -15.11 -9.01
C GLY A 271 -3.00 -15.01 -10.28
N ASP A 272 -2.36 -15.01 -11.43
CA ASP A 272 -3.05 -15.12 -12.73
C ASP A 272 -3.31 -16.59 -13.04
N THR A 273 -4.59 -16.96 -13.19
CA THR A 273 -5.01 -18.31 -13.56
C THR A 273 -5.68 -18.36 -14.93
N THR A 274 -5.31 -19.38 -15.70
CA THR A 274 -5.89 -19.70 -17.01
C THR A 274 -6.86 -20.87 -16.95
N ALA A 275 -7.12 -21.41 -15.76
CA ALA A 275 -8.00 -22.58 -15.56
C ALA A 275 -9.46 -22.32 -15.96
N MET A 276 -9.87 -21.06 -16.08
CA MET A 276 -11.25 -20.65 -16.35
C MET A 276 -11.46 -20.18 -17.80
N SER A 277 -10.70 -20.71 -18.76
CA SER A 277 -10.74 -20.43 -20.20
C SER A 277 -10.28 -19.03 -20.65
N LYS A 278 -10.30 -18.03 -19.77
CA LYS A 278 -9.62 -16.73 -19.94
C LYS A 278 -8.64 -16.50 -18.78
N PRO A 279 -7.56 -15.73 -18.97
CA PRO A 279 -6.70 -15.31 -17.87
C PRO A 279 -7.48 -14.45 -16.86
N HIS A 280 -7.36 -14.80 -15.59
CA HIS A 280 -7.95 -14.06 -14.48
C HIS A 280 -6.91 -13.85 -13.38
N GLU A 281 -6.62 -12.59 -13.08
CA GLU A 281 -5.83 -12.20 -11.91
C GLU A 281 -6.73 -12.26 -10.67
N ILE A 282 -6.42 -13.18 -9.74
CA ILE A 282 -7.15 -13.38 -8.49
C ILE A 282 -6.26 -12.98 -7.32
N GLU A 283 -6.74 -12.09 -6.47
CA GLU A 283 -6.05 -11.70 -5.23
C GLU A 283 -6.26 -12.75 -4.11
N TYR A 284 -5.19 -13.00 -3.37
CA TYR A 284 -5.08 -13.92 -2.23
C TYR A 284 -4.29 -13.26 -1.11
N THR A 285 -4.39 -13.80 0.11
CA THR A 285 -3.49 -13.44 1.22
C THR A 285 -2.64 -14.63 1.64
N LEU A 286 -1.35 -14.37 1.88
CA LEU A 286 -0.40 -15.32 2.43
C LEU A 286 -0.02 -14.91 3.85
N LYS A 287 0.10 -15.88 4.74
CA LYS A 287 0.62 -15.67 6.10
C LYS A 287 1.71 -16.69 6.41
N PHE A 288 2.94 -16.22 6.64
CA PHE A 288 4.08 -17.04 7.03
C PHE A 288 4.24 -17.02 8.55
N ASP A 289 4.24 -18.19 9.19
CA ASP A 289 4.41 -18.32 10.64
C ASP A 289 5.90 -18.47 10.99
N LEU A 290 6.55 -17.40 11.41
CA LEU A 290 7.99 -17.38 11.70
C LEU A 290 8.38 -18.38 12.80
N ASN A 291 7.48 -18.63 13.76
CA ASN A 291 7.74 -19.57 14.85
C ASN A 291 7.82 -21.03 14.38
N SER A 292 7.34 -21.30 13.16
CA SER A 292 7.39 -22.63 12.55
C SER A 292 8.68 -22.89 11.75
N ALA A 293 9.63 -21.93 11.73
CA ALA A 293 10.83 -22.05 10.92
C ALA A 293 11.72 -23.22 11.36
N GLN A 294 12.09 -24.05 10.38
CA GLN A 294 13.01 -25.18 10.56
C GLN A 294 14.13 -25.12 9.54
N VAL A 295 15.39 -25.14 9.99
CA VAL A 295 16.57 -25.14 9.11
C VAL A 295 16.55 -26.38 8.21
N VAL A 296 16.79 -26.17 6.93
CA VAL A 296 17.02 -27.26 5.97
C VAL A 296 18.52 -27.46 5.89
N GLU A 297 19.02 -28.53 6.52
CA GLU A 297 20.40 -28.94 6.30
C GLU A 297 20.56 -29.41 4.85
N GLU A 298 21.26 -28.63 4.03
CA GLU A 298 21.78 -29.16 2.78
C GLU A 298 22.81 -30.24 3.13
N ARG A 299 22.41 -31.51 2.97
CA ARG A 299 23.36 -32.62 2.89
C ARG A 299 24.23 -32.40 1.65
N SER A 300 25.30 -31.63 1.81
CA SER A 300 26.40 -31.59 0.86
C SER A 300 26.92 -33.01 0.69
N SER A 301 26.64 -33.61 -0.47
CA SER A 301 27.23 -34.88 -0.90
C SER A 301 28.73 -34.75 -1.21
N TYR A 302 29.32 -33.57 -1.03
CA TYR A 302 30.70 -33.28 -1.41
C TYR A 302 31.73 -33.72 -0.35
N THR A 303 31.36 -33.81 0.93
CA THR A 303 32.32 -34.11 2.00
C THR A 303 32.71 -35.58 2.13
N LYS A 304 31.93 -36.53 1.59
CA LYS A 304 32.31 -37.95 1.58
C LYS A 304 33.32 -38.32 0.48
N GLY A 305 33.35 -37.57 -0.63
CA GLY A 305 34.29 -37.80 -1.73
C GLY A 305 35.70 -37.30 -1.43
N LEU A 306 35.83 -36.13 -0.80
CA LEU A 306 37.16 -35.54 -0.55
C LEU A 306 37.92 -36.24 0.59
N LEU A 307 37.22 -36.73 1.62
CA LEU A 307 37.84 -37.49 2.72
C LEU A 307 38.33 -38.87 2.27
N THR A 308 37.64 -39.52 1.32
CA THR A 308 38.06 -40.82 0.78
C THR A 308 39.20 -40.66 -0.23
N ILE A 309 39.17 -39.66 -1.11
CA ILE A 309 40.26 -39.36 -2.06
C ILE A 309 41.50 -38.85 -1.31
N GLY A 310 41.33 -37.97 -0.32
CA GLY A 310 42.43 -37.47 0.52
C GLY A 310 43.12 -38.59 1.30
N ALA A 311 42.36 -39.52 1.89
CA ALA A 311 42.92 -40.69 2.58
C ALA A 311 43.63 -41.66 1.62
N LEU A 312 43.09 -41.90 0.42
CA LEU A 312 43.72 -42.74 -0.60
C LEU A 312 45.03 -42.13 -1.14
N CYS A 313 45.07 -40.82 -1.37
CA CYS A 313 46.28 -40.12 -1.80
C CYS A 313 47.37 -40.11 -0.72
N PHE A 314 47.00 -39.97 0.56
CA PHE A 314 47.97 -39.98 1.66
C PHE A 314 48.60 -41.36 1.86
N VAL A 315 47.83 -42.44 1.71
CA VAL A 315 48.35 -43.81 1.76
C VAL A 315 49.28 -44.10 0.58
N ALA A 316 48.95 -43.65 -0.64
CA ALA A 316 49.82 -43.86 -1.81
C ALA A 316 51.18 -43.16 -1.68
N VAL A 317 51.21 -41.94 -1.12
CA VAL A 317 52.48 -41.21 -0.87
C VAL A 317 53.31 -41.88 0.21
N LEU A 318 52.70 -42.42 1.27
CA LEU A 318 53.41 -43.17 2.30
C LEU A 318 53.98 -44.49 1.79
N VAL A 319 53.24 -45.24 0.97
CA VAL A 319 53.74 -46.49 0.37
C VAL A 319 54.88 -46.20 -0.62
N GLY A 320 54.76 -45.15 -1.44
CA GLY A 320 55.81 -44.75 -2.38
C GLY A 320 57.10 -44.32 -1.68
N SER A 321 57.00 -43.54 -0.60
CA SER A 321 58.18 -43.10 0.17
C SER A 321 58.85 -44.26 0.92
N VAL A 322 58.10 -45.21 1.46
CA VAL A 322 58.65 -46.44 2.07
C VAL A 322 59.34 -47.32 1.01
N MET A 323 58.79 -47.46 -0.19
CA MET A 323 59.42 -48.22 -1.28
C MET A 323 60.76 -47.62 -1.73
N VAL A 324 60.84 -46.28 -1.80
CA VAL A 324 62.09 -45.57 -2.15
C VAL A 324 63.15 -45.72 -1.06
N ILE A 325 62.75 -45.75 0.21
CA ILE A 325 63.67 -46.00 1.32
C ILE A 325 64.17 -47.44 1.28
N ILE A 326 63.30 -48.43 1.06
CA ILE A 326 63.68 -49.84 0.95
C ILE A 326 64.60 -50.08 -0.26
N SER A 327 64.35 -49.43 -1.40
CA SER A 327 65.21 -49.58 -2.59
C SER A 327 66.60 -48.96 -2.36
N LYS A 328 66.69 -47.81 -1.67
CA LYS A 328 67.98 -47.23 -1.24
C LYS A 328 68.71 -48.11 -0.23
N MET A 329 68.00 -48.77 0.69
CA MET A 329 68.62 -49.68 1.65
C MET A 329 69.12 -50.99 1.01
N ARG A 330 68.43 -51.51 -0.01
CA ARG A 330 68.94 -52.66 -0.79
C ARG A 330 70.19 -52.31 -1.59
N LYS A 331 70.22 -51.15 -2.23
CA LYS A 331 71.38 -50.71 -3.03
C LYS A 331 72.65 -50.49 -2.22
N LYS A 332 72.53 -50.24 -0.91
CA LYS A 332 73.65 -50.04 0.02
C LYS A 332 74.16 -51.34 0.67
N LYS A 333 73.49 -52.47 0.40
CA LYS A 333 73.88 -53.80 0.93
C LYS A 333 74.66 -54.64 -0.11
N ASP A 334 74.68 -54.18 -1.36
CA ASP A 334 75.37 -54.82 -2.49
C ASP A 334 76.66 -54.05 -2.90
N GLU A 335 77.14 -53.12 -2.07
CA GLU A 335 78.49 -52.52 -2.10
C GLU A 335 79.32 -53.04 -0.91
#